data_AF-A0A7C7KW53-F1
#
_entry.id   AF-A0A7C7KW53-F1
#
_cell.length_a   1.000
_cell.length_b   1.000
_cell.length_c   1.000
_cell.angle_alpha   90.00
_cell.angle_beta   90.00
_cell.angle_gamma   90.00
#
_symmetry.space_group_name_H-M   'P 1'
#
loop_
_entity.id
_entity.type
_entity.pdbx_description
1 polymer ?
#
loop_
_entity_poly.entity_id
_entity_poly.type
_entity_poly.pdbx_seq_one_letter_code
_entity_poly.pdbx_strand_id
1 'polypeptide(L)'
;MKPINTRKSKTLSFLIGLVYGYRTADMELKVFPLKEFRKENHEGFEIYYLSRRKDVVSKNEPIEDPTHIVALLEDIKAKKVRLYIYRK
;
A
#
# COMPACT_ATOMS: atom_id res chain seq x y z
N MET A 1 22.15 1.58 -11.44
CA MET A 1 21.02 2.08 -10.62
C MET A 1 21.58 2.78 -9.39
N LYS A 2 21.07 3.95 -9.00
CA LYS A 2 21.46 4.58 -7.73
C LYS A 2 20.83 3.79 -6.57
N PRO A 3 21.56 3.53 -5.46
CA PRO A 3 21.00 2.86 -4.31
C PRO A 3 19.84 3.68 -3.73
N ILE A 4 18.72 3.01 -3.44
CA ILE A 4 17.55 3.62 -2.83
C ILE A 4 17.84 3.83 -1.34
N ASN A 5 17.89 5.09 -0.88
CA ASN A 5 18.02 5.39 0.54
C ASN A 5 16.64 5.41 1.21
N THR A 6 16.24 4.27 1.79
CA THR A 6 14.94 4.09 2.45
C THR A 6 14.82 4.86 3.76
N ARG A 7 15.92 5.13 4.47
CA ARG A 7 15.92 5.87 5.75
C ARG A 7 15.37 7.29 5.66
N LYS A 8 15.25 7.85 4.46
CA LYS A 8 14.76 9.22 4.22
C LYS A 8 13.26 9.32 3.93
N SER A 9 12.54 8.20 3.73
CA SER A 9 11.10 8.25 3.48
C SER A 9 10.38 7.07 4.14
N LYS A 10 9.47 7.41 5.07
CA LYS A 10 8.52 6.48 5.69
C LYS A 10 7.63 5.83 4.64
N THR A 11 7.15 6.63 3.68
CA THR A 11 6.29 6.14 2.60
C THR A 11 6.99 5.08 1.76
N LEU A 12 8.23 5.34 1.35
CA LEU A 12 9.02 4.41 0.55
C LEU A 12 9.39 3.15 1.35
N SER A 13 9.80 3.32 2.61
CA SER A 13 10.11 2.21 3.51
C SER A 13 8.90 1.31 3.72
N PHE A 14 7.71 1.89 3.87
CA PHE A 14 6.46 1.15 4.03
C PHE A 14 6.14 0.32 2.78
N LEU A 15 6.18 0.93 1.59
CA LEU A 15 5.92 0.21 0.33
C LEU A 15 6.91 -0.93 0.09
N ILE A 16 8.20 -0.69 0.34
CA ILE A 16 9.24 -1.74 0.24
C ILE A 16 9.01 -2.82 1.30
N GLY A 17 8.67 -2.43 2.52
CA GLY A 17 8.38 -3.35 3.63
C GLY A 17 7.24 -4.30 3.30
N LEU A 18 6.16 -3.82 2.68
CA LEU A 18 5.05 -4.67 2.22
C LEU A 18 5.52 -5.66 1.15
N VAL A 19 6.13 -5.17 0.07
CA VAL A 19 6.57 -6.04 -1.04
C VAL A 19 7.59 -7.08 -0.56
N TYR A 20 8.53 -6.67 0.30
CA TYR A 20 9.56 -7.58 0.83
C TYR A 20 9.00 -8.55 1.88
N GLY A 21 8.07 -8.09 2.73
CA GLY A 21 7.43 -8.90 3.76
C GLY A 21 6.63 -10.06 3.18
N TYR A 22 6.00 -9.87 2.01
CA TYR A 22 5.22 -10.89 1.32
C TYR A 22 5.95 -11.55 0.14
N ARG A 23 7.27 -11.38 0.01
CA ARG A 23 8.04 -11.88 -1.14
C ARG A 23 7.94 -13.40 -1.37
N THR A 24 7.59 -14.17 -0.34
CA THR A 24 7.43 -15.63 -0.39
C THR A 24 5.97 -16.08 -0.31
N ALA A 25 5.02 -15.15 -0.18
CA ALA A 25 3.59 -15.45 -0.15
C ALA A 25 3.04 -15.51 -1.59
N ASP A 26 1.94 -16.22 -1.78
CA ASP A 26 1.16 -16.13 -3.02
C ASP A 26 0.46 -14.77 -3.05
N MET A 27 1.08 -13.81 -3.73
CA MET A 27 0.67 -12.40 -3.71
C MET A 27 0.06 -11.96 -5.03
N GLU A 28 -1.18 -11.48 -4.96
CA GLU A 28 -1.83 -10.75 -6.04
C GLU A 28 -1.58 -9.25 -5.87
N LEU A 29 -0.68 -8.71 -6.69
CA LEU A 29 -0.38 -7.27 -6.74
C LEU A 29 -1.08 -6.61 -7.93
N LYS A 30 -1.91 -5.59 -7.66
CA LYS A 30 -2.52 -4.75 -8.71
C LYS A 30 -2.25 -3.28 -8.44
N VAL A 31 -2.04 -2.51 -9.50
CA VAL A 31 -1.78 -1.06 -9.42
C VAL A 31 -2.80 -0.33 -10.29
N PHE A 32 -3.45 0.68 -9.71
CA PHE A 32 -4.54 1.43 -10.34
C PHE A 32 -4.32 2.95 -10.21
N PRO A 33 -4.95 3.77 -11.06
CA PRO A 33 -5.06 5.21 -10.87
C PRO A 33 -5.78 5.58 -9.56
N LEU A 34 -5.29 6.60 -8.85
CA LEU A 34 -5.85 7.01 -7.56
C LEU A 34 -7.35 7.35 -7.62
N LYS A 35 -7.80 7.96 -8.72
CA LYS A 35 -9.19 8.35 -8.96
C LYS A 35 -10.18 7.17 -8.99
N GLU A 36 -9.68 5.96 -9.22
CA GLU A 36 -10.47 4.73 -9.28
C GLU A 36 -10.67 4.10 -7.89
N PHE A 37 -10.02 4.63 -6.86
CA PHE A 37 -10.23 4.15 -5.50
C PHE A 37 -11.68 4.39 -5.06
N ARG A 38 -12.30 3.33 -4.54
CA ARG A 38 -13.62 3.30 -3.91
C ARG A 38 -13.48 2.43 -2.67
N LYS A 39 -13.72 3.00 -1.49
CA LYS A 39 -13.48 2.32 -0.20
C LYS A 39 -14.40 1.10 -0.06
N GLU A 40 -15.58 1.19 -0.65
CA GLU A 40 -16.66 0.21 -0.60
C GLU A 40 -16.28 -1.11 -1.27
N ASN A 41 -15.36 -1.07 -2.25
CA ASN A 41 -14.89 -2.26 -2.97
C ASN A 41 -13.84 -3.08 -2.19
N HIS A 42 -13.43 -2.57 -1.01
CA HIS A 42 -12.34 -3.15 -0.21
C HIS A 42 -12.82 -3.53 1.19
N GLU A 43 -14.06 -4.02 1.30
CA GLU A 43 -14.57 -4.56 2.56
C GLU A 43 -13.65 -5.69 3.07
N GLY A 44 -13.26 -5.61 4.35
CA GLY A 44 -12.33 -6.54 4.98
C GLY A 44 -10.85 -6.28 4.71
N PHE A 45 -10.48 -5.35 3.83
CA PHE A 45 -9.08 -4.96 3.62
C PHE A 45 -8.63 -3.95 4.69
N GLU A 46 -7.35 -4.03 5.07
CA GLU A 46 -6.67 -2.92 5.73
C GLU A 46 -6.30 -1.85 4.70
N ILE A 47 -6.69 -0.61 4.94
CA ILE A 47 -6.46 0.48 4.00
C ILE A 47 -5.44 1.44 4.58
N TYR A 48 -4.40 1.75 3.81
CA TYR A 48 -3.39 2.72 4.17
C TYR A 48 -3.43 3.90 3.21
N TYR A 49 -3.42 5.11 3.75
CA TYR A 49 -3.31 6.35 3.00
C TYR A 49 -1.90 6.91 3.14
N LEU A 50 -1.23 7.16 2.02
CA LEU A 50 0.18 7.55 2.01
C LEU A 50 0.37 8.87 1.26
N SER A 51 1.12 9.80 1.85
CA SER A 51 1.55 11.03 1.20
C SER A 51 3.06 11.07 1.10
N ARG A 52 3.62 10.85 -0.10
CA ARG A 52 5.06 11.03 -0.38
C ARG A 52 5.52 12.46 -0.18
N ARG A 53 4.62 13.44 -0.28
CA ARG A 53 4.93 14.87 -0.09
C ARG A 53 5.08 15.21 1.39
N LYS A 54 4.14 14.75 2.22
CA LYS A 54 4.15 14.96 3.68
C LYS A 54 4.96 13.88 4.43
N ASP A 55 5.43 12.86 3.73
CA ASP A 55 6.03 11.61 4.24
C ASP A 55 5.24 10.95 5.38
N VAL A 56 3.92 10.85 5.17
CA VAL A 56 2.97 10.28 6.12
C VAL A 56 2.42 8.95 5.61
N VAL A 57 2.27 8.00 6.52
CA VAL A 57 1.51 6.75 6.34
C VAL A 57 0.44 6.73 7.43
N SER A 58 -0.81 6.58 7.03
CA SER A 58 -1.97 6.53 7.92
C SER A 58 -2.77 5.27 7.67
N LYS A 59 -3.10 4.50 8.72
CA LYS A 59 -3.89 3.27 8.60
C LYS A 59 -5.36 3.60 8.91
N ASN A 60 -6.25 3.23 8.01
CA ASN A 60 -7.71 3.37 8.07
C ASN A 60 -8.26 4.79 8.26
N GLU A 61 -7.41 5.80 8.46
CA GLU A 61 -7.75 7.21 8.54
C GLU A 61 -7.33 7.93 7.25
N PRO A 62 -8.29 8.45 6.45
CA PRO A 62 -8.00 9.23 5.26
C PRO A 62 -7.14 10.45 5.58
N ILE A 63 -6.18 10.75 4.71
CA ILE A 63 -5.39 11.98 4.77
C ILE A 63 -5.77 12.91 3.62
N GLU A 64 -5.54 14.20 3.80
CA GLU A 64 -5.66 15.18 2.73
C GLU A 64 -4.60 14.95 1.64
N ASP A 65 -5.05 14.94 0.38
CA ASP A 65 -4.23 14.81 -0.82
C ASP A 65 -3.27 13.59 -0.82
N PRO A 66 -3.80 12.35 -0.67
CA PRO A 66 -2.95 11.16 -0.66
C PRO A 66 -2.24 11.01 -2.02
N THR A 67 -0.99 10.59 -1.99
CA THR A 67 -0.25 10.23 -3.20
C THR A 67 -0.50 8.78 -3.61
N HIS A 68 -0.71 7.92 -2.61
CA HIS A 68 -1.03 6.51 -2.77
C HIS A 68 -2.10 6.11 -1.76
N ILE A 69 -2.93 5.15 -2.12
CA ILE A 69 -3.77 4.39 -1.19
C ILE A 69 -3.45 2.93 -1.41
N VAL A 70 -3.20 2.19 -0.34
CA VAL A 70 -2.87 0.77 -0.37
C VAL A 70 -3.99 0.02 0.32
N ALA A 71 -4.63 -0.93 -0.37
CA ALA A 71 -5.55 -1.88 0.24
C ALA A 71 -4.84 -3.23 0.34
N LEU A 72 -4.78 -3.78 1.55
CA LEU A 72 -4.11 -5.03 1.88
C LEU A 72 -5.12 -6.00 2.48
N LEU A 73 -5.21 -7.21 1.94
CA LEU A 73 -5.95 -8.31 2.54
C LEU A 73 -5.04 -9.53 2.67
N GLU A 74 -4.93 -10.05 3.88
CA GLU A 74 -4.23 -11.30 4.18
C GLU A 74 -5.25 -12.42 4.40
N ASP A 75 -5.26 -13.41 3.51
CA ASP A 75 -5.97 -14.67 3.74
C ASP A 75 -5.00 -15.69 4.34
N ILE A 76 -4.99 -15.77 5.66
CA ILE A 76 -4.11 -16.67 6.42
C ILE A 76 -4.41 -18.15 6.09
N LYS A 77 -5.67 -18.50 5.81
CA LYS A 77 -6.07 -19.88 5.52
C LYS A 77 -5.60 -20.31 4.15
N ALA A 78 -5.77 -19.44 3.15
CA ALA A 78 -5.33 -19.70 1.78
C ALA A 78 -3.84 -19.36 1.54
N LYS A 79 -3.15 -18.77 2.53
CA LYS A 79 -1.80 -18.20 2.40
C LYS A 79 -1.68 -17.22 1.22
N LYS A 80 -2.78 -16.54 0.89
CA LYS A 80 -2.86 -15.59 -0.22
C LYS A 80 -2.87 -14.18 0.31
N VAL A 81 -2.10 -13.29 -0.31
CA VAL A 81 -2.07 -11.87 0.01
C VAL A 81 -2.57 -11.09 -1.20
N ARG A 82 -3.52 -10.18 -1.01
CA ARG A 82 -3.96 -9.24 -2.06
C ARG A 82 -3.47 -7.85 -1.68
N LEU A 83 -2.66 -7.27 -2.55
CA LEU A 83 -2.08 -5.95 -2.37
C LEU A 83 -2.49 -5.07 -3.55
N TYR A 84 -3.39 -4.12 -3.32
CA TYR A 84 -3.84 -3.18 -4.33
C TYR A 84 -3.29 -1.79 -4.03
N ILE A 85 -2.60 -1.20 -4.99
CA ILE A 85 -1.97 0.12 -4.85
C ILE A 85 -2.63 1.09 -5.83
N TYR A 86 -3.34 2.07 -5.28
CA TYR A 86 -3.90 3.19 -6.01
C TYR A 86 -2.92 4.36 -5.94
N ARG A 87 -2.52 4.95 -7.07
CA ARG A 87 -1.52 6.02 -7.08
C ARG A 87 -1.83 7.11 -8.09
N LYS A 88 -1.37 8.34 -7.78
CA LYS A 88 -1.37 9.45 -8.73
C LYS A 88 -0.48 9.16 -9.95
#